data_AF-A0AAN6YJ83-F1
#
_entry.id   AF-A0AAN6YJ83-F1
#
_cell.length_a   1.000
_cell.length_b   1.000
_cell.length_c   1.000
_cell.angle_alpha   90.00
_cell.angle_beta   90.00
_cell.angle_gamma   90.00
#
_symmetry.space_group_name_H-M   'P 1'
#
loop_
_entity.id
_entity.type
_entity.pdbx_description
1 polymer ?
#
loop_
_entity_poly.entity_id
_entity_poly.type
_entity_poly.pdbx_seq_one_letter_code
_entity_poly.pdbx_strand_id
1 'polypeptide(L)'
;MAFQLEGHERENNTTTKQALQRVAESVTDGRAENVGRRQEQLFSLHTTLARDASAICHALALKTKGSRHDEAKKEAEVEYYLALDAVRHFYDSLDFDKELENEYRVANGKDYQSRRVGYGLVVIRPLEHHSRFYSIIVPLAAALSAGNCVVVEMPKSRPGDENYDIDIQLRTILARSLDSNIFCFADDIEEDFSKSDLESDFVLVVDQRSWNSSESSISARNYLVSLSDAPALAIVDRTADIKEAVRLIARASLIFGGNSPYAPDLVLVNEFVKDQVLDAFSETPDVKVEVHDFTDRSYVIAKVESNGQRDTGPIAVLPYSGLVDAVSMIKPSTQLLAGYFFAEPRAAKYLSQHLPCAISYMNQIPTHLLVGPAAPAVTATTSSPGLLYRYTRNMFSRPRPQMSEPPPRAFSIIDHHLGRANGGDSANSTGFLERAQDLMTNGEERLRNRQSLVSQATKPLKPVVRPNNEDVGFFEAGFLLAAGLVVLPVLGWGSFAMGRRLLSS
;
A
#
# COMPACT_ATOMS: atom_id res chain seq x y z
N MET A 1 10.43 -20.24 -43.87
CA MET A 1 9.70 -20.07 -42.60
C MET A 1 10.51 -19.26 -41.58
N ALA A 2 11.79 -19.57 -41.31
CA ALA A 2 12.65 -18.78 -40.41
C ALA A 2 12.85 -17.30 -40.85
N PHE A 3 13.18 -17.03 -42.12
CA PHE A 3 13.34 -15.65 -42.64
C PHE A 3 12.06 -14.79 -42.58
N GLN A 4 10.88 -15.41 -42.54
CA GLN A 4 9.59 -14.70 -42.52
C GLN A 4 9.16 -14.37 -41.08
N LEU A 5 9.60 -15.19 -40.10
CA LEU A 5 9.48 -14.89 -38.68
C LEU A 5 10.44 -13.77 -38.27
N GLU A 6 11.70 -13.81 -38.74
CA GLU A 6 12.68 -12.75 -38.46
C GLU A 6 12.27 -11.38 -39.06
N GLY A 7 11.63 -11.36 -40.22
CA GLY A 7 11.10 -10.13 -40.83
C GLY A 7 9.98 -9.50 -40.01
N HIS A 8 9.01 -10.31 -39.56
CA HIS A 8 7.91 -9.85 -38.71
C HIS A 8 8.37 -9.40 -37.32
N GLU A 9 9.35 -10.07 -36.72
CA GLU A 9 9.91 -9.65 -35.43
C GLU A 9 10.64 -8.30 -35.52
N ARG A 10 11.39 -8.04 -36.61
CA ARG A 10 12.09 -6.77 -36.82
C ARG A 10 11.15 -5.59 -37.07
N GLU A 11 10.10 -5.78 -37.85
CA GLU A 11 9.10 -4.73 -38.12
C GLU A 11 8.29 -4.39 -36.85
N ASN A 12 7.97 -5.39 -36.05
CA ASN A 12 7.27 -5.21 -34.78
C ASN A 12 8.13 -4.49 -33.73
N ASN A 13 9.41 -4.85 -33.58
CA ASN A 13 10.32 -4.19 -32.64
C ASN A 13 10.52 -2.71 -32.99
N THR A 14 10.55 -2.39 -34.28
CA THR A 14 10.61 -1.00 -34.78
C THR A 14 9.36 -0.20 -34.38
N THR A 15 8.18 -0.82 -34.42
CA THR A 15 6.91 -0.16 -34.08
C THR A 15 6.80 0.13 -32.58
N THR A 16 7.22 -0.80 -31.72
CA THR A 16 7.25 -0.59 -30.25
C THR A 16 8.19 0.55 -29.88
N LYS A 17 9.41 0.58 -30.46
CA LYS A 17 10.38 1.66 -30.21
C LYS A 17 9.87 3.03 -30.63
N GLN A 18 9.18 3.12 -31.78
CA GLN A 18 8.55 4.37 -32.21
C GLN A 18 7.44 4.82 -31.25
N ALA A 19 6.64 3.89 -30.73
CA ALA A 19 5.59 4.21 -29.76
C ALA A 19 6.18 4.71 -28.43
N LEU A 20 7.26 4.10 -27.95
CA LEU A 20 7.97 4.52 -26.74
C LEU A 20 8.59 5.91 -26.92
N GLN A 21 9.24 6.16 -28.07
CA GLN A 21 9.81 7.47 -28.37
C GLN A 21 8.73 8.57 -28.37
N ARG A 22 7.60 8.32 -29.02
CA ARG A 22 6.47 9.27 -29.05
C ARG A 22 5.93 9.59 -27.66
N VAL A 23 5.85 8.59 -26.78
CA VAL A 23 5.44 8.79 -25.39
C VAL A 23 6.50 9.60 -24.63
N ALA A 24 7.79 9.33 -24.82
CA ALA A 24 8.88 10.10 -24.20
C ALA A 24 8.89 11.58 -24.64
N GLU A 25 8.63 11.87 -25.92
CA GLU A 25 8.44 13.24 -26.43
C GLU A 25 7.25 13.93 -25.74
N SER A 26 6.16 13.20 -25.52
CA SER A 26 4.96 13.72 -24.85
C SER A 26 5.16 14.02 -23.37
N VAL A 27 6.06 13.29 -22.70
CA VAL A 27 6.51 13.59 -21.33
C VAL A 27 7.25 14.93 -21.30
N THR A 28 8.13 15.17 -22.29
CA THR A 28 8.90 16.42 -22.40
C THR A 28 7.98 17.62 -22.64
N ASP A 29 6.96 17.44 -23.46
CA ASP A 29 5.93 18.45 -23.74
C ASP A 29 4.95 18.70 -22.57
N GLY A 30 4.93 17.85 -21.54
CA GLY A 30 3.98 17.95 -20.42
C GLY A 30 2.53 17.66 -20.82
N ARG A 31 2.29 16.87 -21.88
CA ARG A 31 0.94 16.68 -22.48
C ARG A 31 -0.08 16.06 -21.52
N ALA A 32 0.36 15.29 -20.53
CA ALA A 32 -0.52 14.66 -19.55
C ALA A 32 -0.80 15.55 -18.31
N GLU A 33 -0.13 16.71 -18.17
CA GLU A 33 -0.26 17.52 -16.95
C GLU A 33 -1.60 18.26 -16.86
N ASN A 34 -2.21 18.65 -17.99
CA ASN A 34 -3.44 19.42 -17.97
C ASN A 34 -4.63 18.60 -17.42
N VAL A 35 -5.35 19.16 -16.44
CA VAL A 35 -6.46 18.47 -15.75
C VAL A 35 -7.59 18.08 -16.69
N GLY A 36 -7.93 18.94 -17.65
CA GLY A 36 -8.95 18.64 -18.66
C GLY A 36 -8.55 17.44 -19.50
N ARG A 37 -7.27 17.33 -19.88
CA ARG A 37 -6.75 16.17 -20.61
C ARG A 37 -6.77 14.90 -19.77
N ARG A 38 -6.46 14.99 -18.46
CA ARG A 38 -6.59 13.85 -17.53
C ARG A 38 -8.04 13.35 -17.43
N GLN A 39 -9.00 14.27 -17.30
CA GLN A 39 -10.43 13.94 -17.29
C GLN A 39 -10.88 13.30 -18.62
N GLU A 40 -10.42 13.83 -19.76
CA GLU A 40 -10.72 13.28 -21.09
C GLU A 40 -10.22 11.82 -21.23
N GLN A 41 -8.97 11.54 -20.82
CA GLN A 41 -8.42 10.18 -20.89
C GLN A 41 -9.18 9.21 -19.99
N LEU A 42 -9.48 9.59 -18.73
CA LEU A 42 -10.24 8.75 -17.79
C LEU A 42 -11.69 8.53 -18.25
N PHE A 43 -12.33 9.56 -18.80
CA PHE A 43 -13.69 9.45 -19.36
C PHE A 43 -13.74 8.49 -20.56
N SER A 44 -12.79 8.62 -21.49
CA SER A 44 -12.67 7.75 -22.65
C SER A 44 -12.38 6.30 -22.25
N LEU A 45 -11.48 6.10 -21.29
CA LEU A 45 -11.17 4.80 -20.69
C LEU A 45 -12.44 4.15 -20.10
N HIS A 46 -13.12 4.86 -19.19
CA HIS A 46 -14.34 4.36 -18.55
C HIS A 46 -15.42 4.03 -19.58
N THR A 47 -15.69 4.92 -20.53
CA THR A 47 -16.75 4.74 -21.53
C THR A 47 -16.49 3.53 -22.42
N THR A 48 -15.23 3.31 -22.83
CA THR A 48 -14.84 2.18 -23.66
C THR A 48 -14.93 0.86 -22.88
N LEU A 49 -14.43 0.82 -21.64
CA LEU A 49 -14.54 -0.35 -20.75
C LEU A 49 -16.00 -0.69 -20.41
N ALA A 50 -16.86 0.32 -20.25
CA ALA A 50 -18.29 0.14 -20.00
C ALA A 50 -19.01 -0.43 -21.23
N ARG A 51 -18.66 0.02 -22.44
CA ARG A 51 -19.25 -0.50 -23.68
C ARG A 51 -18.87 -1.97 -23.91
N ASP A 52 -17.64 -2.34 -23.61
CA ASP A 52 -17.09 -3.67 -23.90
C ASP A 52 -17.16 -4.63 -22.68
N ALA A 53 -18.01 -4.31 -21.69
CA ALA A 53 -18.15 -5.02 -20.41
C ALA A 53 -18.36 -6.52 -20.56
N SER A 54 -19.27 -6.94 -21.44
CA SER A 54 -19.62 -8.35 -21.63
C SER A 54 -18.44 -9.17 -22.19
N ALA A 55 -17.67 -8.59 -23.12
CA ALA A 55 -16.49 -9.21 -23.70
C ALA A 55 -15.37 -9.34 -22.66
N ILE A 56 -15.17 -8.32 -21.83
CA ILE A 56 -14.19 -8.35 -20.73
C ILE A 56 -14.55 -9.42 -19.71
N CYS A 57 -15.79 -9.42 -19.18
CA CYS A 57 -16.22 -10.40 -18.19
C CYS A 57 -16.17 -11.83 -18.73
N HIS A 58 -16.50 -12.03 -20.00
CA HIS A 58 -16.38 -13.33 -20.65
C HIS A 58 -14.91 -13.78 -20.74
N ALA A 59 -14.01 -12.92 -21.20
CA ALA A 59 -12.57 -13.22 -21.28
C ALA A 59 -11.96 -13.52 -19.90
N LEU A 60 -12.38 -12.79 -18.86
CA LEU A 60 -11.97 -13.05 -17.48
C LEU A 60 -12.50 -14.39 -16.95
N ALA A 61 -13.73 -14.77 -17.28
CA ALA A 61 -14.31 -16.05 -16.83
C ALA A 61 -13.66 -17.27 -17.49
N LEU A 62 -13.12 -17.15 -18.71
CA LEU A 62 -12.39 -18.22 -19.40
C LEU A 62 -11.06 -18.59 -18.71
N LYS A 63 -10.48 -17.64 -17.95
CA LYS A 63 -9.24 -17.81 -17.18
C LYS A 63 -9.40 -18.84 -16.07
N THR A 64 -10.58 -18.90 -15.45
CA THR A 64 -10.82 -19.70 -14.25
C THR A 64 -11.09 -21.17 -14.62
N LYS A 65 -10.09 -21.84 -15.20
CA LYS A 65 -10.11 -23.30 -15.37
C LYS A 65 -10.03 -23.95 -13.97
N GLY A 66 -11.12 -24.56 -13.52
CA GLY A 66 -11.18 -25.31 -12.24
C GLY A 66 -12.25 -24.81 -11.25
N SER A 67 -12.74 -23.57 -11.37
CA SER A 67 -13.94 -23.15 -10.62
C SER A 67 -15.20 -23.61 -11.34
N ARG A 68 -16.31 -23.76 -10.60
CA ARG A 68 -17.62 -23.96 -11.25
C ARG A 68 -17.85 -22.77 -12.18
N HIS A 69 -18.35 -23.04 -13.39
CA HIS A 69 -18.55 -22.02 -14.43
C HIS A 69 -19.30 -20.77 -13.91
N ASP A 70 -20.27 -20.95 -12.99
CA ASP A 70 -21.02 -19.85 -12.39
C ASP A 70 -20.23 -19.03 -11.35
N GLU A 71 -19.26 -19.63 -10.66
CA GLU A 71 -18.38 -18.95 -9.70
C GLU A 71 -17.33 -18.12 -10.45
N ALA A 72 -16.73 -18.69 -11.49
CA ALA A 72 -15.81 -17.99 -12.38
C ALA A 72 -16.43 -16.71 -12.96
N LYS A 73 -17.70 -16.78 -13.38
CA LYS A 73 -18.43 -15.62 -13.88
C LYS A 73 -18.61 -14.53 -12.81
N LYS A 74 -18.98 -14.91 -11.59
CA LYS A 74 -19.13 -13.96 -10.47
C LYS A 74 -17.80 -13.31 -10.10
N GLU A 75 -16.73 -14.08 -10.05
CA GLU A 75 -15.38 -13.60 -9.81
C GLU A 75 -14.94 -12.58 -10.87
N ALA A 76 -15.19 -12.88 -12.15
CA ALA A 76 -14.94 -11.98 -13.26
C ALA A 76 -15.74 -10.65 -13.15
N GLU A 77 -17.03 -10.74 -12.81
CA GLU A 77 -17.88 -9.55 -12.60
C GLU A 77 -17.39 -8.68 -11.43
N VAL A 78 -16.92 -9.31 -10.34
CA VAL A 78 -16.35 -8.59 -9.18
C VAL A 78 -15.05 -7.90 -9.55
N GLU A 79 -14.12 -8.58 -10.23
CA GLU A 79 -12.87 -7.97 -10.71
C GLU A 79 -13.15 -6.79 -11.64
N TYR A 80 -14.05 -6.97 -12.60
CA TYR A 80 -14.48 -5.92 -13.52
C TYR A 80 -15.06 -4.72 -12.78
N TYR A 81 -16.00 -4.96 -11.85
CA TYR A 81 -16.65 -3.91 -11.08
C TYR A 81 -15.64 -3.08 -10.28
N LEU A 82 -14.76 -3.72 -9.52
CA LEU A 82 -13.80 -3.01 -8.67
C LEU A 82 -12.79 -2.19 -9.49
N ALA A 83 -12.37 -2.70 -10.65
CA ALA A 83 -11.49 -1.95 -11.54
C ALA A 83 -12.20 -0.76 -12.18
N LEU A 84 -13.45 -0.90 -12.63
CA LEU A 84 -14.20 0.21 -13.23
C LEU A 84 -14.59 1.27 -12.19
N ASP A 85 -14.94 0.84 -10.98
CA ASP A 85 -15.21 1.72 -9.84
C ASP A 85 -13.97 2.55 -9.47
N ALA A 86 -12.77 1.95 -9.56
CA ALA A 86 -11.52 2.69 -9.37
C ALA A 86 -11.32 3.78 -10.45
N VAL A 87 -11.63 3.50 -11.71
CA VAL A 87 -11.56 4.52 -12.79
C VAL A 87 -12.49 5.69 -12.48
N ARG A 88 -13.73 5.41 -12.04
CA ARG A 88 -14.68 6.43 -11.60
C ARG A 88 -14.14 7.23 -10.41
N HIS A 89 -13.61 6.55 -9.39
CA HIS A 89 -13.02 7.21 -8.22
C HIS A 89 -11.91 8.20 -8.62
N PHE A 90 -11.00 7.79 -9.51
CA PHE A 90 -9.93 8.67 -9.97
C PHE A 90 -10.43 9.83 -10.82
N TYR A 91 -11.47 9.63 -11.64
CA TYR A 91 -12.12 10.70 -12.38
C TYR A 91 -12.79 11.71 -11.44
N ASP A 92 -13.60 11.24 -10.49
CA ASP A 92 -14.33 12.07 -9.53
C ASP A 92 -13.39 12.81 -8.56
N SER A 93 -12.15 12.33 -8.39
CA SER A 93 -11.12 13.01 -7.61
C SER A 93 -10.54 14.25 -8.30
N LEU A 94 -10.77 14.43 -9.60
CA LEU A 94 -10.28 15.57 -10.37
C LEU A 94 -11.31 16.71 -10.36
N ASP A 95 -10.95 17.80 -9.68
CA ASP A 95 -11.75 19.03 -9.63
C ASP A 95 -11.07 20.09 -10.51
N PHE A 96 -11.63 20.33 -11.70
CA PHE A 96 -11.06 21.23 -12.68
C PHE A 96 -10.93 22.66 -12.14
N ASP A 97 -11.98 23.18 -11.50
CA ASP A 97 -12.02 24.54 -11.00
C ASP A 97 -11.00 24.75 -9.88
N LYS A 98 -10.91 23.80 -8.93
CA LYS A 98 -9.92 23.86 -7.85
C LYS A 98 -8.49 23.73 -8.36
N GLU A 99 -8.24 22.82 -9.30
CA GLU A 99 -6.87 22.64 -9.83
C GLU A 99 -6.44 23.86 -10.65
N LEU A 100 -7.35 24.48 -11.40
CA LEU A 100 -7.09 25.74 -12.10
C LEU A 100 -6.85 26.90 -11.12
N GLU A 101 -7.68 27.04 -10.08
CA GLU A 101 -7.45 28.03 -9.01
C GLU A 101 -6.06 27.82 -8.38
N ASN A 102 -5.70 26.56 -8.11
CA ASN A 102 -4.43 26.20 -7.52
C ASN A 102 -3.24 26.51 -8.43
N GLU A 103 -3.35 26.28 -9.73
CA GLU A 103 -2.34 26.62 -10.74
C GLU A 103 -2.02 28.12 -10.74
N TYR A 104 -3.06 28.97 -10.65
CA TYR A 104 -2.92 30.42 -10.65
C TYR A 104 -2.54 31.03 -9.29
N ARG A 105 -2.39 30.24 -8.21
CA ARG A 105 -2.02 30.78 -6.88
C ARG A 105 -0.75 31.60 -6.93
N VAL A 106 0.28 31.07 -7.57
CA VAL A 106 1.59 31.73 -7.68
C VAL A 106 1.51 32.99 -8.52
N ALA A 107 0.76 32.97 -9.62
CA ALA A 107 0.50 34.16 -10.43
C ALA A 107 -0.24 35.26 -9.62
N ASN A 108 -1.02 34.86 -8.62
CA ASN A 108 -1.71 35.73 -7.68
C ASN A 108 -0.90 36.05 -6.40
N GLY A 109 0.38 35.70 -6.35
CA GLY A 109 1.25 35.97 -5.19
C GLY A 109 0.90 35.17 -3.93
N LYS A 110 0.26 34.02 -4.07
CA LYS A 110 -0.07 33.09 -2.98
C LYS A 110 0.73 31.80 -3.08
N ASP A 111 1.06 31.21 -1.94
CA ASP A 111 1.75 29.93 -1.87
C ASP A 111 0.89 28.77 -2.41
N TYR A 112 1.57 27.78 -3.00
CA TYR A 112 1.02 26.48 -3.35
C TYR A 112 1.89 25.36 -2.75
N GLN A 113 1.83 25.22 -1.42
CA GLN A 113 2.62 24.25 -0.64
C GLN A 113 2.27 22.80 -0.91
N SER A 114 0.99 22.50 -1.16
CA SER A 114 0.51 21.14 -1.42
C SER A 114 0.68 20.71 -2.88
N ARG A 115 1.30 21.52 -3.75
CA ARG A 115 1.44 21.22 -5.18
C ARG A 115 2.16 19.90 -5.40
N ARG A 116 1.54 19.05 -6.23
CA ARG A 116 2.14 17.81 -6.73
C ARG A 116 2.09 17.75 -8.24
N VAL A 117 3.08 17.10 -8.84
CA VAL A 117 3.18 16.86 -10.29
C VAL A 117 3.42 15.38 -10.51
N GLY A 118 2.92 14.82 -11.61
CA GLY A 118 3.30 13.48 -12.04
C GLY A 118 4.81 13.29 -12.12
N TYR A 119 5.26 12.04 -12.12
CA TYR A 119 6.66 11.69 -12.40
C TYR A 119 7.04 12.08 -13.83
N GLY A 120 6.13 11.88 -14.77
CA GLY A 120 6.32 12.07 -16.20
C GLY A 120 5.94 10.80 -16.94
N LEU A 121 6.72 9.73 -16.73
CA LEU A 121 6.47 8.40 -17.27
C LEU A 121 6.19 7.40 -16.16
N VAL A 122 5.17 6.57 -16.33
CA VAL A 122 4.85 5.44 -15.46
C VAL A 122 4.95 4.16 -16.27
N VAL A 123 5.75 3.21 -15.79
CA VAL A 123 5.87 1.87 -16.37
C VAL A 123 5.14 0.90 -15.44
N ILE A 124 4.15 0.18 -15.96
CA ILE A 124 3.37 -0.79 -15.20
C ILE A 124 3.78 -2.20 -15.62
N ARG A 125 4.24 -3.01 -14.67
CA ARG A 125 4.51 -4.45 -14.81
C ARG A 125 3.41 -5.21 -14.05
N PRO A 126 2.32 -5.59 -14.73
CA PRO A 126 1.13 -6.17 -14.10
C PRO A 126 1.34 -7.64 -13.65
N LEU A 127 0.48 -8.09 -12.73
CA LEU A 127 0.46 -9.47 -12.20
C LEU A 127 0.19 -10.51 -13.29
N GLU A 128 0.86 -11.65 -13.23
CA GLU A 128 0.67 -12.71 -14.22
C GLU A 128 -0.56 -13.57 -13.92
N HIS A 129 -0.70 -14.12 -12.71
CA HIS A 129 -1.68 -15.18 -12.47
C HIS A 129 -2.96 -14.71 -11.77
N HIS A 130 -2.94 -13.63 -10.99
CA HIS A 130 -4.10 -13.16 -10.21
C HIS A 130 -4.57 -11.77 -10.67
N SER A 131 -5.90 -11.58 -10.76
CA SER A 131 -6.58 -10.32 -11.10
C SER A 131 -5.87 -9.44 -12.15
N ARG A 132 -5.66 -10.01 -13.34
CA ARG A 132 -4.89 -9.41 -14.43
C ARG A 132 -5.50 -8.07 -14.88
N PHE A 133 -6.82 -8.00 -15.03
CA PHE A 133 -7.52 -6.79 -15.44
C PHE A 133 -7.39 -5.70 -14.38
N TYR A 134 -7.61 -6.03 -13.11
CA TYR A 134 -7.43 -5.08 -12.01
C TYR A 134 -5.98 -4.54 -11.94
N SER A 135 -4.99 -5.43 -12.07
CA SER A 135 -3.55 -5.09 -11.99
C SER A 135 -3.09 -4.11 -13.08
N ILE A 136 -3.85 -3.97 -14.17
CA ILE A 136 -3.55 -3.04 -15.26
C ILE A 136 -4.37 -1.77 -15.09
N ILE A 137 -5.70 -1.90 -14.99
CA ILE A 137 -6.63 -0.76 -15.09
C ILE A 137 -6.49 0.20 -13.91
N VAL A 138 -6.33 -0.32 -12.69
CA VAL A 138 -6.29 0.52 -11.49
C VAL A 138 -5.02 1.40 -11.41
N PRO A 139 -3.80 0.87 -11.54
CA PRO A 139 -2.61 1.72 -11.58
C PRO A 139 -2.57 2.62 -12.82
N LEU A 140 -3.13 2.20 -13.96
CA LEU A 140 -3.29 3.03 -15.15
C LEU A 140 -4.17 4.26 -14.85
N ALA A 141 -5.33 4.06 -14.24
CA ALA A 141 -6.23 5.16 -13.87
C ALA A 141 -5.59 6.11 -12.84
N ALA A 142 -4.89 5.55 -11.84
CA ALA A 142 -4.15 6.34 -10.86
C ALA A 142 -3.06 7.20 -11.54
N ALA A 143 -2.29 6.62 -12.46
CA ALA A 143 -1.23 7.28 -13.21
C ALA A 143 -1.76 8.41 -14.09
N LEU A 144 -2.85 8.16 -14.83
CA LEU A 144 -3.52 9.18 -15.66
C LEU A 144 -4.07 10.33 -14.81
N SER A 145 -4.68 10.04 -13.66
CA SER A 145 -5.19 11.08 -12.74
C SER A 145 -4.10 12.00 -12.19
N ALA A 146 -2.89 11.45 -11.99
CA ALA A 146 -1.72 12.19 -11.53
C ALA A 146 -0.99 12.94 -12.66
N GLY A 147 -1.41 12.75 -13.92
CA GLY A 147 -0.87 13.47 -15.07
C GLY A 147 0.39 12.86 -15.65
N ASN A 148 0.49 11.53 -15.65
CA ASN A 148 1.61 10.81 -16.25
C ASN A 148 1.25 10.25 -17.63
N CYS A 149 2.25 10.12 -18.48
CA CYS A 149 2.23 9.18 -19.59
C CYS A 149 2.48 7.76 -19.06
N VAL A 150 1.92 6.75 -19.72
CA VAL A 150 1.89 5.37 -19.20
C VAL A 150 2.33 4.36 -20.25
N VAL A 151 3.22 3.45 -19.84
CA VAL A 151 3.62 2.26 -20.59
C VAL A 151 3.18 1.05 -19.80
N VAL A 152 2.46 0.13 -20.44
CA VAL A 152 2.08 -1.15 -19.82
C VAL A 152 2.90 -2.26 -20.45
N GLU A 153 3.63 -2.98 -19.60
CA GLU A 153 4.31 -4.20 -20.00
C GLU A 153 3.27 -5.30 -20.21
N MET A 154 3.13 -5.70 -21.46
CA MET A 154 2.27 -6.79 -21.87
C MET A 154 3.02 -7.53 -22.97
N PRO A 155 3.59 -8.70 -22.69
CA PRO A 155 4.17 -9.55 -23.72
C PRO A 155 3.11 -9.99 -24.73
N LYS A 156 3.54 -10.38 -25.94
CA LYS A 156 2.63 -10.90 -26.96
C LYS A 156 2.07 -12.26 -26.52
N SER A 157 0.80 -12.27 -26.14
CA SER A 157 0.10 -13.47 -25.73
C SER A 157 -0.05 -14.44 -26.90
N ARG A 158 0.32 -15.70 -26.69
CA ARG A 158 0.21 -16.80 -27.64
C ARG A 158 -1.04 -17.64 -27.33
N PRO A 159 -1.69 -18.25 -28.35
CA PRO A 159 -2.79 -19.17 -28.10
C PRO A 159 -2.35 -20.28 -27.13
N GLY A 160 -3.00 -20.35 -25.97
CA GLY A 160 -2.67 -21.29 -24.89
C GLY A 160 -2.14 -20.64 -23.62
N ASP A 161 -1.70 -19.38 -23.67
CA ASP A 161 -1.28 -18.63 -22.47
C ASP A 161 -2.49 -18.35 -21.55
N GLU A 162 -2.27 -18.34 -20.23
CA GLU A 162 -3.34 -18.18 -19.24
C GLU A 162 -4.12 -16.87 -19.39
N ASN A 163 -3.47 -15.80 -19.83
CA ASN A 163 -4.08 -14.47 -20.01
C ASN A 163 -4.41 -14.14 -21.47
N TYR A 164 -4.34 -15.12 -22.39
CA TYR A 164 -4.48 -14.87 -23.83
C TYR A 164 -5.75 -14.08 -24.19
N ASP A 165 -6.92 -14.54 -23.73
CA ASP A 165 -8.21 -13.92 -24.06
C ASP A 165 -8.32 -12.49 -23.51
N ILE A 166 -7.91 -12.27 -22.25
CA ILE A 166 -8.01 -10.96 -21.62
C ILE A 166 -7.00 -9.96 -22.18
N ASP A 167 -5.77 -10.38 -22.47
CA ASP A 167 -4.74 -9.50 -23.01
C ASP A 167 -5.11 -9.02 -24.44
N ILE A 168 -5.69 -9.88 -25.28
CA ILE A 168 -6.18 -9.48 -26.62
C ILE A 168 -7.29 -8.43 -26.51
N GLN A 169 -8.25 -8.64 -25.62
CA GLN A 169 -9.33 -7.68 -25.38
C GLN A 169 -8.75 -6.35 -24.87
N LEU A 170 -7.86 -6.40 -23.88
CA LEU A 170 -7.24 -5.21 -23.29
C LEU A 170 -6.41 -4.42 -24.31
N ARG A 171 -5.62 -5.08 -25.16
CA ARG A 171 -4.87 -4.39 -26.22
C ARG A 171 -5.78 -3.61 -27.15
N THR A 172 -6.87 -4.25 -27.58
CA THR A 172 -7.84 -3.64 -28.50
C THR A 172 -8.57 -2.47 -27.85
N ILE A 173 -9.01 -2.65 -26.60
CA ILE A 173 -9.79 -1.65 -25.86
C ILE A 173 -8.91 -0.45 -25.50
N LEU A 174 -7.73 -0.67 -24.91
CA LEU A 174 -6.87 0.40 -24.44
C LEU A 174 -6.31 1.23 -25.60
N ALA A 175 -5.88 0.59 -26.70
CA ALA A 175 -5.39 1.29 -27.90
C ALA A 175 -6.47 2.17 -28.56
N ARG A 176 -7.75 1.80 -28.40
CA ARG A 176 -8.89 2.60 -28.88
C ARG A 176 -9.31 3.69 -27.90
N SER A 177 -9.10 3.47 -26.60
CA SER A 177 -9.59 4.37 -25.54
C SER A 177 -8.62 5.50 -25.20
N LEU A 178 -7.32 5.30 -25.35
CA LEU A 178 -6.29 6.24 -24.89
C LEU A 178 -5.55 6.89 -26.05
N ASP A 179 -5.10 8.13 -25.85
CA ASP A 179 -4.25 8.83 -26.81
C ASP A 179 -2.90 8.11 -26.93
N SER A 180 -2.53 7.77 -28.16
CA SER A 180 -1.26 7.12 -28.50
C SER A 180 0.01 7.91 -28.12
N ASN A 181 -0.14 9.21 -27.83
CA ASN A 181 0.92 10.07 -27.29
C ASN A 181 1.07 9.93 -25.76
N ILE A 182 0.03 9.50 -25.05
CA ILE A 182 0.01 9.37 -23.60
C ILE A 182 0.21 7.91 -23.18
N PHE A 183 -0.22 6.96 -24.01
CA PHE A 183 -0.25 5.55 -23.69
C PHE A 183 0.37 4.68 -24.79
N CYS A 184 1.16 3.69 -24.39
CA CYS A 184 1.57 2.59 -25.27
C CYS A 184 1.81 1.27 -24.51
N PHE A 185 1.97 0.19 -25.27
CA PHE A 185 2.38 -1.12 -24.76
C PHE A 185 3.87 -1.34 -25.03
N ALA A 186 4.53 -2.05 -24.11
CA ALA A 186 5.85 -2.63 -24.30
C ALA A 186 5.75 -4.15 -24.22
N ASP A 187 6.54 -4.85 -25.04
CA ASP A 187 6.57 -6.32 -25.02
C ASP A 187 7.46 -6.82 -23.88
N ASP A 188 8.63 -6.19 -23.70
CA ASP A 188 9.57 -6.45 -22.61
C ASP A 188 10.28 -5.15 -22.20
N ILE A 189 10.06 -4.71 -20.96
CA ILE A 189 10.64 -3.48 -20.43
C ILE A 189 12.16 -3.57 -20.28
N GLU A 190 12.72 -4.76 -20.04
CA GLU A 190 14.16 -4.93 -19.84
C GLU A 190 14.94 -4.85 -21.16
N GLU A 191 14.30 -5.14 -22.29
CA GLU A 191 14.86 -4.91 -23.63
C GLU A 191 14.60 -3.49 -24.14
N ASP A 192 13.44 -2.93 -23.81
CA ASP A 192 12.98 -1.64 -24.33
C ASP A 192 13.57 -0.43 -23.58
N PHE A 193 13.96 -0.62 -22.31
CA PHE A 193 14.54 0.44 -21.47
C PHE A 193 15.91 0.04 -20.93
N SER A 194 16.87 0.96 -20.98
CA SER A 194 18.11 0.77 -20.23
C SER A 194 17.85 0.90 -18.73
N LYS A 195 18.69 0.27 -17.91
CA LYS A 195 18.63 0.42 -16.45
C LYS A 195 18.68 1.90 -16.01
N SER A 196 19.48 2.72 -16.69
CA SER A 196 19.54 4.17 -16.44
C SER A 196 18.25 4.91 -16.79
N ASP A 197 17.51 4.45 -17.79
CA ASP A 197 16.22 5.05 -18.14
C ASP A 197 15.18 4.75 -17.05
N LEU A 198 15.14 3.50 -16.57
CA LEU A 198 14.23 3.09 -15.49
C LEU A 198 14.57 3.73 -14.13
N GLU A 199 15.85 3.98 -13.87
CA GLU A 199 16.32 4.66 -12.66
C GLU A 199 16.22 6.20 -12.74
N SER A 200 15.77 6.74 -13.88
CA SER A 200 15.61 8.17 -14.07
C SER A 200 14.60 8.80 -13.11
N ASP A 201 14.83 10.07 -12.77
CA ASP A 201 13.97 10.84 -11.89
C ASP A 201 12.57 11.11 -12.45
N PHE A 202 12.31 10.95 -13.75
CA PHE A 202 10.97 11.16 -14.30
C PHE A 202 10.21 9.85 -14.58
N VAL A 203 10.79 8.70 -14.25
CA VAL A 203 10.17 7.38 -14.43
C VAL A 203 9.74 6.82 -13.08
N LEU A 204 8.51 6.30 -13.00
CA LEU A 204 7.99 5.51 -11.89
C LEU A 204 7.70 4.10 -12.38
N VAL A 205 8.31 3.09 -11.77
CA VAL A 205 8.04 1.69 -12.10
C VAL A 205 7.05 1.12 -11.08
N VAL A 206 5.92 0.60 -11.56
CA VAL A 206 4.95 -0.16 -10.76
C VAL A 206 5.17 -1.63 -11.03
N ASP A 207 5.91 -2.29 -10.15
CA ASP A 207 6.20 -3.71 -10.27
C ASP A 207 5.26 -4.54 -9.39
N GLN A 208 4.44 -5.36 -10.02
CA GLN A 208 3.45 -6.19 -9.33
C GLN A 208 3.80 -7.68 -9.39
N ARG A 209 4.92 -8.06 -10.02
CA ARG A 209 5.32 -9.46 -10.18
C ARG A 209 5.89 -10.02 -8.87
N SER A 210 5.74 -11.34 -8.68
CA SER A 210 6.29 -12.09 -7.53
C SER A 210 7.80 -11.88 -7.44
N TRP A 211 8.27 -11.59 -6.23
CA TRP A 211 9.58 -11.01 -5.94
C TRP A 211 10.59 -12.08 -5.52
N ASN A 212 11.46 -12.49 -6.45
CA ASN A 212 12.73 -13.12 -6.11
C ASN A 212 13.72 -12.05 -5.62
N SER A 213 14.03 -12.11 -4.32
CA SER A 213 14.92 -11.23 -3.56
C SER A 213 16.08 -10.59 -4.33
N SER A 214 15.98 -9.29 -4.59
CA SER A 214 17.13 -8.39 -4.48
C SER A 214 16.73 -7.14 -3.68
N GLU A 215 17.24 -6.99 -2.46
CA GLU A 215 16.90 -5.87 -1.55
C GLU A 215 17.07 -4.46 -2.17
N SER A 216 17.79 -4.36 -3.30
CA SER A 216 18.06 -3.13 -4.05
C SER A 216 16.83 -2.39 -4.58
N SER A 217 15.77 -3.07 -5.03
CA SER A 217 14.65 -2.39 -5.71
C SER A 217 13.59 -1.86 -4.75
N ILE A 218 13.43 -2.44 -3.56
CA ILE A 218 12.54 -1.93 -2.50
C ILE A 218 13.04 -0.57 -1.97
N SER A 219 14.36 -0.35 -2.06
CA SER A 219 15.01 0.91 -1.67
C SER A 219 15.13 1.92 -2.82
N ALA A 220 14.71 1.56 -4.04
CA ALA A 220 14.83 2.45 -5.19
C ALA A 220 13.80 3.58 -5.10
N ARG A 221 14.24 4.82 -5.33
CA ARG A 221 13.44 6.05 -5.08
C ARG A 221 12.11 6.10 -5.86
N ASN A 222 11.99 5.36 -6.96
CA ASN A 222 10.88 5.46 -7.92
C ASN A 222 10.27 4.10 -8.28
N TYR A 223 10.17 3.20 -7.30
CA TYR A 223 9.53 1.90 -7.49
C TYR A 223 8.33 1.76 -6.54
N LEU A 224 7.19 1.31 -7.09
CA LEU A 224 6.05 0.81 -6.33
C LEU A 224 6.05 -0.71 -6.49
N VAL A 225 6.57 -1.41 -5.48
CA VAL A 225 6.72 -2.88 -5.51
C VAL A 225 5.61 -3.54 -4.71
N SER A 226 4.85 -4.44 -5.34
CA SER A 226 3.85 -5.27 -4.67
C SER A 226 4.52 -6.52 -4.12
N LEU A 227 4.46 -6.72 -2.81
CA LEU A 227 5.09 -7.87 -2.14
C LEU A 227 4.16 -9.09 -2.18
N SER A 228 3.84 -9.58 -3.38
CA SER A 228 2.81 -10.61 -3.57
C SER A 228 3.13 -11.96 -2.90
N ASP A 229 4.40 -12.20 -2.52
CA ASP A 229 4.82 -13.42 -1.79
C ASP A 229 4.89 -13.25 -0.27
N ALA A 230 4.64 -12.04 0.24
CA ALA A 230 4.62 -11.83 1.67
C ALA A 230 3.34 -12.47 2.28
N PRO A 231 3.45 -13.16 3.43
CA PRO A 231 2.34 -13.96 3.94
C PRO A 231 1.21 -13.11 4.52
N ALA A 232 0.00 -13.66 4.49
CA ALA A 232 -1.19 -13.10 5.11
C ALA A 232 -1.58 -13.96 6.33
N LEU A 233 -1.45 -13.37 7.51
CA LEU A 233 -1.60 -14.06 8.78
C LEU A 233 -3.04 -14.00 9.27
N ALA A 234 -3.63 -15.13 9.67
CA ALA A 234 -4.83 -15.18 10.49
C ALA A 234 -4.50 -15.67 11.91
N ILE A 235 -5.13 -15.09 12.93
CA ILE A 235 -5.02 -15.55 14.32
C ILE A 235 -6.42 -15.83 14.84
N VAL A 236 -6.63 -17.02 15.39
CA VAL A 236 -7.86 -17.43 16.07
C VAL A 236 -7.55 -17.58 17.56
N ASP A 237 -8.00 -16.62 18.36
CA ASP A 237 -7.89 -16.65 19.82
C ASP A 237 -9.00 -17.48 20.46
N ARG A 238 -8.80 -17.91 21.71
CA ARG A 238 -9.79 -18.65 22.50
C ARG A 238 -11.12 -17.91 22.70
N THR A 239 -11.12 -16.58 22.53
CA THR A 239 -12.32 -15.73 22.63
C THR A 239 -13.03 -15.52 21.29
N ALA A 240 -12.53 -16.10 20.20
CA ALA A 240 -13.10 -15.94 18.87
C ALA A 240 -14.44 -16.66 18.69
N ASP A 241 -15.27 -16.16 17.78
CA ASP A 241 -16.30 -16.97 17.15
C ASP A 241 -15.64 -17.93 16.15
N ILE A 242 -15.40 -19.17 16.60
CA ILE A 242 -14.65 -20.18 15.86
C ILE A 242 -15.31 -20.49 14.52
N LYS A 243 -16.65 -20.63 14.51
CA LYS A 243 -17.40 -21.01 13.29
C LYS A 243 -17.28 -19.92 12.24
N GLU A 244 -17.47 -18.66 12.65
CA GLU A 244 -17.36 -17.53 11.74
C GLU A 244 -15.92 -17.30 11.27
N ALA A 245 -14.94 -17.42 12.18
CA ALA A 245 -13.52 -17.29 11.84
C ALA A 245 -13.09 -18.31 10.78
N VAL A 246 -13.38 -19.59 11.01
CA VAL A 246 -13.06 -20.68 10.07
C VAL A 246 -13.79 -20.49 8.75
N ARG A 247 -15.09 -20.15 8.77
CA ARG A 247 -15.87 -19.88 7.56
C ARG A 247 -15.26 -18.76 6.73
N LEU A 248 -14.80 -17.67 7.35
CA LEU A 248 -14.18 -16.55 6.65
C LEU A 248 -12.80 -16.91 6.09
N ILE A 249 -11.96 -17.62 6.87
CA ILE A 249 -10.63 -18.06 6.44
C ILE A 249 -10.74 -19.01 5.26
N ALA A 250 -11.55 -20.06 5.39
CA ALA A 250 -11.76 -21.05 4.33
C ALA A 250 -12.37 -20.42 3.06
N ARG A 251 -13.30 -19.48 3.23
CA ARG A 251 -13.85 -18.74 2.09
C ARG A 251 -12.77 -17.92 1.38
N ALA A 252 -11.89 -17.25 2.12
CA ALA A 252 -10.84 -16.43 1.53
C ALA A 252 -9.82 -17.25 0.72
N SER A 253 -9.51 -18.48 1.15
CA SER A 253 -8.66 -19.42 0.40
C SER A 253 -9.35 -20.07 -0.81
N LEU A 254 -10.68 -20.08 -0.86
CA LEU A 254 -11.44 -20.65 -1.98
C LEU A 254 -11.66 -19.64 -3.12
N ILE A 255 -11.95 -18.39 -2.79
CA ILE A 255 -12.23 -17.35 -3.79
C ILE A 255 -10.98 -17.10 -4.65
N PHE A 256 -11.17 -16.93 -5.96
CA PHE A 256 -10.12 -16.78 -6.97
C PHE A 256 -9.14 -17.96 -6.99
N GLY A 257 -9.61 -19.15 -6.59
CA GLY A 257 -8.79 -20.35 -6.49
C GLY A 257 -7.60 -20.21 -5.53
N GLY A 258 -7.74 -19.37 -4.49
CA GLY A 258 -6.69 -19.15 -3.49
C GLY A 258 -5.48 -18.37 -3.98
N ASN A 259 -5.52 -17.81 -5.19
CA ASN A 259 -4.39 -17.10 -5.78
C ASN A 259 -4.26 -15.64 -5.32
N SER A 260 -5.11 -15.20 -4.40
CA SER A 260 -5.03 -13.84 -3.88
C SER A 260 -3.84 -13.69 -2.93
N PRO A 261 -2.99 -12.66 -3.08
CA PRO A 261 -1.94 -12.35 -2.11
C PRO A 261 -2.47 -12.08 -0.69
N TYR A 262 -3.76 -11.72 -0.57
CA TYR A 262 -4.40 -11.45 0.70
C TYR A 262 -5.18 -12.63 1.28
N ALA A 263 -5.23 -13.77 0.58
CA ALA A 263 -5.80 -14.99 1.15
C ALA A 263 -4.87 -15.50 2.27
N PRO A 264 -5.39 -15.87 3.46
CA PRO A 264 -4.56 -16.36 4.55
C PRO A 264 -3.82 -17.64 4.16
N ASP A 265 -2.50 -17.64 4.31
CA ASP A 265 -1.61 -18.80 4.09
C ASP A 265 -1.10 -19.39 5.41
N LEU A 266 -1.06 -18.58 6.47
CA LEU A 266 -0.69 -18.96 7.83
C LEU A 266 -1.81 -18.64 8.82
N VAL A 267 -2.26 -19.65 9.58
CA VAL A 267 -3.26 -19.52 10.64
C VAL A 267 -2.64 -19.92 11.98
N LEU A 268 -2.58 -18.99 12.93
CA LEU A 268 -2.21 -19.29 14.32
C LEU A 268 -3.46 -19.50 15.14
N VAL A 269 -3.59 -20.66 15.78
CA VAL A 269 -4.76 -21.03 16.57
C VAL A 269 -4.38 -21.19 18.02
N ASN A 270 -5.15 -20.62 18.93
CA ASN A 270 -4.89 -20.82 20.34
C ASN A 270 -5.11 -22.30 20.72
N GLU A 271 -4.19 -22.87 21.49
CA GLU A 271 -4.21 -24.29 21.86
C GLU A 271 -5.53 -24.76 22.48
N PHE A 272 -6.23 -23.90 23.22
CA PHE A 272 -7.51 -24.24 23.87
C PHE A 272 -8.67 -24.45 22.89
N VAL A 273 -8.56 -23.93 21.67
CA VAL A 273 -9.61 -24.01 20.63
C VAL A 273 -9.13 -24.72 19.36
N LYS A 274 -7.92 -25.30 19.38
CA LYS A 274 -7.33 -25.99 18.23
C LYS A 274 -8.26 -27.06 17.67
N ASP A 275 -8.69 -27.99 18.51
CA ASP A 275 -9.51 -29.13 18.06
C ASP A 275 -10.85 -28.65 17.48
N GLN A 276 -11.49 -27.67 18.12
CA GLN A 276 -12.73 -27.05 17.64
C GLN A 276 -12.56 -26.36 16.27
N VAL A 277 -11.41 -25.72 16.05
CA VAL A 277 -11.07 -25.08 14.77
C VAL A 277 -10.84 -26.14 13.68
N LEU A 278 -10.14 -27.23 14.00
CA LEU A 278 -9.92 -28.34 13.06
C LEU A 278 -11.22 -29.04 12.68
N ASP A 279 -12.08 -29.30 13.67
CA ASP A 279 -13.41 -29.85 13.45
C ASP A 279 -14.23 -28.92 12.54
N ALA A 280 -14.24 -27.62 12.82
CA ALA A 280 -14.93 -26.64 11.98
C ALA A 280 -14.38 -26.56 10.54
N PHE A 281 -13.06 -26.72 10.34
CA PHE A 281 -12.48 -26.82 9.00
C PHE A 281 -12.95 -28.09 8.28
N SER A 282 -13.03 -29.22 8.99
CA SER A 282 -13.51 -30.49 8.42
C SER A 282 -14.99 -30.48 8.08
N GLU A 283 -15.80 -29.69 8.80
CA GLU A 283 -17.22 -29.47 8.49
C GLU A 283 -17.44 -28.53 7.30
N THR A 284 -16.42 -27.76 6.90
CA THR A 284 -16.54 -26.78 5.82
C THR A 284 -16.51 -27.48 4.46
N PRO A 285 -17.50 -27.23 3.57
CA PRO A 285 -17.50 -27.78 2.22
C PRO A 285 -16.22 -27.41 1.45
N ASP A 286 -15.72 -28.31 0.62
CA ASP A 286 -14.55 -28.09 -0.25
C ASP A 286 -13.22 -27.85 0.52
N VAL A 287 -13.17 -28.18 1.81
CA VAL A 287 -11.95 -28.20 2.63
C VAL A 287 -11.63 -29.62 3.06
N LYS A 288 -10.39 -30.08 2.83
CA LYS A 288 -9.87 -31.34 3.36
C LYS A 288 -8.74 -31.06 4.35
N VAL A 289 -8.87 -31.59 5.56
CA VAL A 289 -7.87 -31.40 6.60
C VAL A 289 -6.91 -32.58 6.59
N GLU A 290 -5.62 -32.32 6.32
CA GLU A 290 -4.54 -33.31 6.44
C GLU A 290 -3.68 -32.96 7.67
N VAL A 291 -3.70 -33.82 8.68
CA VAL A 291 -2.91 -33.64 9.90
C VAL A 291 -1.50 -34.21 9.66
N HIS A 292 -0.48 -33.37 9.80
CA HIS A 292 0.92 -33.76 9.65
C HIS A 292 1.69 -33.50 10.94
N ASP A 293 1.93 -34.55 11.72
CA ASP A 293 2.72 -34.43 12.94
C ASP A 293 4.23 -34.36 12.65
N PHE A 294 4.89 -33.29 13.09
CA PHE A 294 6.34 -33.21 13.19
C PHE A 294 6.79 -33.02 14.64
N THR A 295 7.99 -33.53 14.90
CA THR A 295 8.56 -34.01 16.17
C THR A 295 8.69 -33.05 17.36
N ASP A 296 7.99 -31.90 17.40
CA ASP A 296 7.90 -31.07 18.62
C ASP A 296 6.71 -30.08 18.67
N ARG A 297 5.99 -29.86 17.55
CA ARG A 297 4.73 -29.11 17.48
C ARG A 297 3.88 -29.69 16.34
N SER A 298 2.66 -30.14 16.63
CA SER A 298 1.73 -30.65 15.61
C SER A 298 1.21 -29.50 14.76
N TYR A 299 1.73 -29.36 13.54
CA TYR A 299 1.17 -28.48 12.53
C TYR A 299 0.09 -29.22 11.75
N VAL A 300 -0.97 -28.52 11.34
CA VAL A 300 -2.01 -29.11 10.50
C VAL A 300 -1.99 -28.39 9.17
N ILE A 301 -1.96 -29.14 8.09
CA ILE A 301 -2.11 -28.59 6.75
C ILE A 301 -3.57 -28.78 6.36
N ALA A 302 -4.34 -27.70 6.34
CA ALA A 302 -5.65 -27.74 5.72
C ALA A 302 -5.45 -27.53 4.20
N LYS A 303 -5.63 -28.61 3.42
CA LYS A 303 -5.67 -28.52 1.95
C LYS A 303 -7.08 -28.20 1.53
N VAL A 304 -7.25 -27.03 0.94
CA VAL A 304 -8.55 -26.63 0.43
C VAL A 304 -8.68 -27.18 -0.99
N GLU A 305 -9.45 -28.26 -1.14
CA GLU A 305 -9.67 -28.93 -2.42
C GLU A 305 -11.00 -28.50 -3.03
N SER A 306 -10.94 -27.65 -4.05
CA SER A 306 -12.09 -27.47 -4.95
C SER A 306 -12.24 -28.71 -5.83
N ASN A 307 -13.46 -29.24 -5.91
CA ASN A 307 -13.81 -30.52 -6.54
C ASN A 307 -13.48 -30.51 -8.06
N GLY A 308 -12.21 -30.83 -8.39
CA GLY A 308 -11.67 -30.83 -9.74
C GLY A 308 -10.82 -29.60 -10.07
N GLN A 309 -9.51 -29.71 -9.79
CA GLN A 309 -8.44 -29.15 -10.61
C GLN A 309 -7.95 -27.71 -10.31
N ARG A 310 -7.37 -27.51 -9.12
CA ARG A 310 -6.03 -26.93 -8.84
C ARG A 310 -5.82 -27.00 -7.33
N ASP A 311 -4.65 -27.45 -6.87
CA ASP A 311 -4.26 -27.36 -5.46
C ASP A 311 -4.21 -25.88 -5.09
N THR A 312 -5.16 -25.40 -4.30
CA THR A 312 -4.94 -24.15 -3.58
C THR A 312 -3.75 -24.36 -2.63
N GLY A 313 -2.94 -23.33 -2.41
CA GLY A 313 -1.80 -23.42 -1.50
C GLY A 313 -2.26 -23.95 -0.12
N PRO A 314 -1.54 -24.91 0.48
CA PRO A 314 -1.91 -25.46 1.78
C PRO A 314 -2.00 -24.34 2.83
N ILE A 315 -3.10 -24.30 3.60
CA ILE A 315 -3.19 -23.41 4.76
C ILE A 315 -2.44 -24.06 5.91
N ALA A 316 -1.38 -23.41 6.38
CA ALA A 316 -0.63 -23.88 7.53
C ALA A 316 -1.32 -23.45 8.83
N VAL A 317 -1.74 -24.40 9.65
CA VAL A 317 -2.37 -24.15 10.95
C VAL A 317 -1.38 -24.51 12.07
N LEU A 318 -0.97 -23.52 12.87
CA LEU A 318 -0.02 -23.67 13.96
C LEU A 318 -0.64 -23.30 15.32
N PRO A 319 -0.46 -24.12 16.36
CA PRO A 319 -0.93 -23.78 17.69
C PRO A 319 -0.03 -22.73 18.37
N TYR A 320 -0.62 -21.87 19.20
CA TYR A 320 0.08 -21.00 20.14
C TYR A 320 -0.58 -21.04 21.53
N SER A 321 0.19 -20.81 22.60
CA SER A 321 -0.35 -20.92 23.97
C SER A 321 -0.92 -19.60 24.51
N GLY A 322 -0.31 -18.46 24.18
CA GLY A 322 -0.78 -17.13 24.60
C GLY A 322 -0.40 -16.01 23.64
N LEU A 323 -0.98 -14.82 23.82
CA LEU A 323 -0.79 -13.70 22.88
C LEU A 323 0.68 -13.28 22.72
N VAL A 324 1.49 -13.39 23.78
CA VAL A 324 2.94 -13.10 23.71
C VAL A 324 3.67 -14.16 22.89
N ASP A 325 3.28 -15.43 23.03
CA ASP A 325 3.83 -16.54 22.24
C ASP A 325 3.51 -16.35 20.76
N ALA A 326 2.25 -16.03 20.43
CA ALA A 326 1.84 -15.72 19.05
C ALA A 326 2.68 -14.61 18.40
N VAL A 327 2.97 -13.53 19.15
CA VAL A 327 3.86 -12.45 18.68
C VAL A 327 5.29 -12.96 18.48
N SER A 328 5.80 -13.77 19.42
CA SER A 328 7.16 -14.30 19.35
C SER A 328 7.39 -15.32 18.23
N MET A 329 6.33 -15.97 17.75
CA MET A 329 6.38 -16.90 16.61
C MET A 329 6.67 -16.17 15.28
N ILE A 330 6.38 -14.88 15.20
CA ILE A 330 6.64 -14.06 14.01
C ILE A 330 7.95 -13.30 14.21
N LYS A 331 8.90 -13.49 13.28
CA LYS A 331 10.16 -12.75 13.33
C LYS A 331 9.89 -11.26 13.10
N PRO A 332 10.53 -10.34 13.84
CA PRO A 332 10.35 -8.90 13.63
C PRO A 332 10.72 -8.41 12.22
N SER A 333 11.59 -9.15 11.50
CA SER A 333 11.98 -8.86 10.12
C SER A 333 10.99 -9.36 9.07
N THR A 334 9.99 -10.17 9.46
CA THR A 334 8.97 -10.67 8.54
C THR A 334 7.97 -9.55 8.27
N GLN A 335 7.80 -9.19 7.00
CA GLN A 335 6.75 -8.28 6.58
C GLN A 335 5.49 -9.08 6.27
N LEU A 336 4.39 -8.80 6.97
CA LEU A 336 3.10 -9.45 6.74
C LEU A 336 2.20 -8.55 5.89
N LEU A 337 1.57 -9.07 4.84
CA LEU A 337 0.66 -8.30 3.99
C LEU A 337 -0.60 -7.89 4.75
N ALA A 338 -1.19 -8.84 5.47
CA ALA A 338 -2.38 -8.63 6.27
C ALA A 338 -2.32 -9.45 7.56
N GLY A 339 -2.97 -8.94 8.60
CA GLY A 339 -3.28 -9.64 9.84
C GLY A 339 -4.79 -9.71 10.04
N TYR A 340 -5.35 -10.91 10.12
CA TYR A 340 -6.77 -11.16 10.38
C TYR A 340 -6.90 -11.71 11.80
N PHE A 341 -7.27 -10.85 12.75
CA PHE A 341 -7.31 -11.19 14.17
C PHE A 341 -8.75 -11.50 14.60
N PHE A 342 -9.04 -12.78 14.76
CA PHE A 342 -10.28 -13.29 15.30
C PHE A 342 -10.13 -13.45 16.82
N ALA A 343 -10.64 -12.47 17.57
CA ALA A 343 -10.51 -12.39 19.02
C ALA A 343 -11.45 -11.30 19.60
N GLU A 344 -11.58 -11.25 20.92
CA GLU A 344 -12.17 -10.10 21.59
C GLU A 344 -11.40 -8.79 21.29
N PRO A 345 -12.05 -7.61 21.32
CA PRO A 345 -11.44 -6.35 20.88
C PRO A 345 -10.12 -5.99 21.58
N ARG A 346 -9.92 -6.38 22.84
CA ARG A 346 -8.70 -6.10 23.61
C ARG A 346 -7.52 -6.96 23.14
N ALA A 347 -7.74 -8.25 22.91
CA ALA A 347 -6.74 -9.15 22.36
C ALA A 347 -6.38 -8.77 20.91
N ALA A 348 -7.39 -8.45 20.09
CA ALA A 348 -7.21 -8.02 18.70
C ALA A 348 -6.42 -6.69 18.60
N LYS A 349 -6.68 -5.74 19.51
CA LYS A 349 -5.87 -4.52 19.66
C LYS A 349 -4.42 -4.85 20.01
N TYR A 350 -4.19 -5.75 20.97
CA TYR A 350 -2.83 -6.13 21.36
C TYR A 350 -2.05 -6.72 20.18
N LEU A 351 -2.63 -7.69 19.48
CA LEU A 351 -2.01 -8.35 18.33
C LEU A 351 -1.66 -7.35 17.22
N SER A 352 -2.59 -6.45 16.88
CA SER A 352 -2.38 -5.45 15.82
C SER A 352 -1.33 -4.39 16.14
N GLN A 353 -1.04 -4.16 17.42
CA GLN A 353 0.04 -3.25 17.84
C GLN A 353 1.42 -3.90 17.84
N HIS A 354 1.50 -5.23 17.95
CA HIS A 354 2.76 -5.95 18.15
C HIS A 354 3.19 -6.80 16.95
N LEU A 355 2.29 -7.06 16.00
CA LEU A 355 2.60 -7.78 14.77
C LEU A 355 2.86 -6.80 13.61
N PRO A 356 3.91 -7.02 12.79
CA PRO A 356 4.30 -6.13 11.69
C PRO A 356 3.43 -6.34 10.43
N CYS A 357 2.12 -6.20 10.57
CA CYS A 357 1.16 -6.31 9.46
C CYS A 357 0.99 -4.97 8.75
N ALA A 358 1.06 -4.96 7.41
CA ALA A 358 0.79 -3.77 6.60
C ALA A 358 -0.66 -3.29 6.75
N ILE A 359 -1.60 -4.23 6.95
CA ILE A 359 -2.96 -3.93 7.40
C ILE A 359 -3.43 -4.97 8.42
N SER A 360 -4.23 -4.53 9.39
CA SER A 360 -4.87 -5.41 10.38
C SER A 360 -6.38 -5.30 10.34
N TYR A 361 -7.08 -6.44 10.28
CA TYR A 361 -8.53 -6.56 10.35
C TYR A 361 -8.93 -7.34 11.59
N MET A 362 -9.96 -6.85 12.28
CA MET A 362 -10.50 -7.49 13.47
C MET A 362 -11.78 -8.23 13.11
N ASN A 363 -11.82 -9.54 13.36
CA ASN A 363 -12.99 -10.39 13.16
C ASN A 363 -13.63 -10.31 11.74
N GLN A 364 -12.83 -10.04 10.71
CA GLN A 364 -13.31 -9.95 9.33
C GLN A 364 -12.20 -10.21 8.31
N ILE A 365 -12.60 -10.72 7.13
CA ILE A 365 -11.76 -10.76 5.92
C ILE A 365 -12.57 -10.10 4.78
N PRO A 366 -12.25 -8.85 4.39
CA PRO A 366 -13.02 -8.17 3.35
C PRO A 366 -12.78 -8.82 1.98
N THR A 367 -13.84 -9.24 1.31
CA THR A 367 -13.73 -9.92 0.01
C THR A 367 -13.14 -9.04 -1.10
N HIS A 368 -13.37 -7.73 -1.06
CA HIS A 368 -12.77 -6.80 -2.04
C HIS A 368 -11.23 -6.73 -1.90
N LEU A 369 -10.67 -7.10 -0.75
CA LEU A 369 -9.23 -7.17 -0.55
C LEU A 369 -8.62 -8.37 -1.29
N LEU A 370 -9.42 -9.40 -1.55
CA LEU A 370 -8.97 -10.60 -2.27
C LEU A 370 -8.82 -10.39 -3.78
N VAL A 371 -9.14 -9.18 -4.29
CA VAL A 371 -9.04 -8.82 -5.70
C VAL A 371 -7.84 -7.90 -5.90
N GLY A 372 -6.99 -8.23 -6.87
CA GLY A 372 -5.86 -7.40 -7.25
C GLY A 372 -4.55 -7.76 -6.53
N PRO A 373 -3.48 -7.00 -6.81
CA PRO A 373 -2.17 -7.24 -6.20
C PRO A 373 -2.14 -6.91 -4.71
N ALA A 374 -1.08 -7.37 -4.06
CA ALA A 374 -0.63 -6.81 -2.80
C ALA A 374 -0.49 -5.27 -2.95
N ALA A 375 -0.91 -4.51 -1.95
CA ALA A 375 -0.68 -3.08 -1.94
C ALA A 375 0.84 -2.82 -2.00
N PRO A 376 1.29 -1.85 -2.82
CA PRO A 376 2.71 -1.60 -2.96
C PRO A 376 3.32 -1.20 -1.62
N ALA A 377 4.51 -1.72 -1.33
CA ALA A 377 5.26 -1.35 -0.14
C ALA A 377 5.55 0.16 -0.19
N VAL A 378 4.93 0.91 0.71
CA VAL A 378 4.98 2.36 0.71
C VAL A 378 6.31 2.79 1.35
N THR A 379 7.19 3.40 0.56
CA THR A 379 8.36 4.12 1.10
C THR A 379 7.87 5.30 1.95
N ALA A 380 8.62 5.67 3.00
CA ALA A 380 8.21 6.58 4.09
C ALA A 380 7.72 8.00 3.72
N THR A 381 7.54 8.32 2.44
CA THR A 381 7.20 9.65 1.90
C THR A 381 5.74 9.80 1.43
N THR A 382 4.95 8.73 1.41
CA THR A 382 3.56 8.75 0.92
C THR A 382 2.55 8.52 2.06
N SER A 383 1.68 9.51 2.27
CA SER A 383 0.55 9.47 3.20
C SER A 383 -0.40 8.29 2.90
N SER A 384 -0.71 7.50 3.94
CA SER A 384 -1.65 6.38 4.07
C SER A 384 -1.85 5.47 2.84
N PRO A 385 -1.61 4.15 2.94
CA PRO A 385 -1.90 3.24 1.82
C PRO A 385 -3.39 3.37 1.46
N GLY A 386 -3.67 3.72 0.20
CA GLY A 386 -5.02 3.75 -0.35
C GLY A 386 -5.53 2.33 -0.50
N LEU A 387 -5.86 1.70 0.63
CA LEU A 387 -6.18 0.28 0.73
C LEU A 387 -7.41 -0.08 -0.09
N LEU A 388 -8.32 0.87 -0.33
CA LEU A 388 -9.53 0.65 -1.12
C LEU A 388 -9.22 0.21 -2.56
N TYR A 389 -8.30 0.89 -3.24
CA TYR A 389 -7.95 0.62 -4.64
C TYR A 389 -6.47 0.23 -4.85
N ARG A 390 -5.73 -0.10 -3.78
CA ARG A 390 -4.26 -0.33 -3.72
C ARG A 390 -3.39 0.89 -4.03
N TYR A 391 -3.86 1.76 -4.91
CA TYR A 391 -3.13 2.88 -5.46
C TYR A 391 -3.81 4.20 -5.10
N THR A 392 -3.02 5.27 -4.96
CA THR A 392 -3.51 6.64 -4.78
C THR A 392 -2.85 7.57 -5.77
N ARG A 393 -3.52 8.68 -6.13
CA ARG A 393 -2.92 9.75 -6.96
C ARG A 393 -1.57 10.25 -6.42
N ASN A 394 -1.40 10.23 -5.10
CA ASN A 394 -0.17 10.69 -4.45
C ASN A 394 1.03 9.76 -4.70
N MET A 395 0.80 8.46 -4.89
CA MET A 395 1.85 7.49 -5.24
C MET A 395 2.41 7.72 -6.65
N PHE A 396 1.61 8.30 -7.54
CA PHE A 396 1.96 8.59 -8.92
C PHE A 396 2.36 10.06 -9.15
N SER A 397 2.64 10.79 -8.07
CA SER A 397 3.04 12.21 -8.13
C SER A 397 4.07 12.54 -7.07
N ARG A 398 4.80 13.65 -7.25
CA ARG A 398 5.82 14.16 -6.34
C ARG A 398 5.49 15.55 -5.84
N PRO A 399 5.83 15.90 -4.58
CA PRO A 399 5.67 17.26 -4.09
C PRO A 399 6.59 18.20 -4.87
N ARG A 400 6.03 19.25 -5.45
CA ARG A 400 6.75 20.36 -6.09
C ARG A 400 6.14 21.69 -5.63
N PRO A 401 6.29 22.02 -4.33
CA PRO A 401 5.72 23.23 -3.75
C PRO A 401 6.24 24.47 -4.45
N GLN A 402 5.39 25.50 -4.55
CA GLN A 402 5.76 26.82 -5.07
C GLN A 402 5.47 27.86 -4.00
N MET A 403 6.50 28.60 -3.57
CA MET A 403 6.38 29.65 -2.57
C MET A 403 6.46 31.01 -3.28
N SER A 404 5.52 31.88 -3.02
CA SER A 404 5.54 33.27 -3.49
C SER A 404 5.37 34.28 -2.34
N GLU A 405 4.80 33.84 -1.21
CA GLU A 405 4.67 34.67 -0.02
C GLU A 405 6.03 34.82 0.68
N PRO A 406 6.29 35.98 1.31
CA PRO A 406 7.49 36.15 2.12
C PRO A 406 7.45 35.23 3.34
N PRO A 407 8.61 34.77 3.83
CA PRO A 407 8.66 33.91 5.00
C PRO A 407 8.02 34.60 6.22
N PRO A 408 7.44 33.82 7.17
CA PRO A 408 6.80 34.38 8.35
C PRO A 408 7.70 35.36 9.10
N ARG A 409 7.12 36.46 9.62
CA ARG A 409 7.85 37.52 10.36
C ARG A 409 8.69 36.98 11.52
N ALA A 410 8.32 35.84 12.11
CA ALA A 410 9.12 35.16 13.13
C ALA A 410 10.56 34.85 12.65
N PHE A 411 10.75 34.59 11.35
CA PHE A 411 12.05 34.32 10.77
C PHE A 411 12.81 35.58 10.32
N SER A 412 12.20 36.77 10.32
CA SER A 412 12.88 38.03 9.96
C SER A 412 14.09 38.35 10.86
N ILE A 413 14.06 37.87 12.11
CA ILE A 413 15.17 38.04 13.07
C ILE A 413 16.43 37.33 12.57
N ILE A 414 16.30 36.27 11.75
CA ILE A 414 17.42 35.57 11.13
C ILE A 414 18.10 36.48 10.09
N ASP A 415 17.33 37.12 9.22
CA ASP A 415 17.86 38.04 8.21
C ASP A 415 18.56 39.25 8.85
N HIS A 416 17.95 39.79 9.91
CA HIS A 416 18.56 40.85 10.74
C HIS A 416 19.85 40.39 11.44
N HIS A 417 19.93 39.13 11.89
CA HIS A 417 21.14 38.62 12.54
C HIS A 417 22.26 38.31 11.54
N LEU A 418 21.95 37.75 10.37
CA LEU A 418 22.93 37.39 9.35
C LEU A 418 23.40 38.59 8.51
N GLY A 419 22.87 39.79 8.75
CA GLY A 419 23.35 41.04 8.18
C GLY A 419 23.01 41.23 6.70
N ARG A 420 21.98 40.53 6.20
CA ARG A 420 21.49 40.73 4.84
C ARG A 420 20.53 41.93 4.83
N ALA A 421 21.10 43.13 4.78
CA ALA A 421 20.35 44.30 4.37
C ALA A 421 19.77 44.03 2.97
N ASN A 422 18.48 44.33 2.81
CA ASN A 422 17.77 44.19 1.54
C ASN A 422 18.64 44.69 0.38
N GLY A 423 18.86 43.83 -0.61
CA GLY A 423 19.54 44.21 -1.84
C GLY A 423 18.71 45.25 -2.57
N GLY A 424 19.27 46.45 -2.70
CA GLY A 424 18.66 47.56 -3.44
C GLY A 424 18.75 48.86 -2.65
N ASP A 425 19.94 49.48 -2.68
CA ASP A 425 20.12 50.91 -2.95
C ASP A 425 21.40 51.47 -2.31
N SER A 426 22.06 52.34 -3.08
CA SER A 426 23.19 53.22 -2.74
C SER A 426 24.55 52.53 -2.50
N ALA A 427 25.49 52.56 -3.44
CA ALA A 427 26.29 53.71 -3.88
C ALA A 427 27.04 54.43 -2.73
N ASN A 428 28.37 54.36 -2.81
CA ASN A 428 29.34 55.37 -2.33
C ASN A 428 29.18 55.93 -0.91
N SER A 429 30.03 55.48 0.02
CA SER A 429 30.68 56.34 1.05
C SER A 429 31.79 55.54 1.75
N THR A 430 33.07 55.94 1.70
CA THR A 430 33.77 56.87 2.62
C THR A 430 34.09 56.33 4.02
N GLY A 431 35.27 56.71 4.52
CA GLY A 431 35.57 56.90 5.94
C GLY A 431 35.84 55.67 6.83
N PHE A 432 37.10 55.51 7.27
CA PHE A 432 37.48 54.59 8.36
C PHE A 432 36.75 54.88 9.69
N LEU A 433 36.33 56.13 9.90
CA LEU A 433 35.57 56.58 11.08
C LEU A 433 34.09 56.17 11.03
N GLU A 434 33.49 56.10 9.84
CA GLU A 434 32.09 55.69 9.64
C GLU A 434 31.93 54.19 9.95
N ARG A 435 32.91 53.37 9.55
CA ARG A 435 33.00 51.95 9.93
C ARG A 435 33.18 51.72 11.44
N ALA A 436 33.93 52.57 12.14
CA ALA A 436 34.15 52.42 13.57
C ALA A 436 32.89 52.80 14.38
N GLN A 437 32.13 53.78 13.89
CA GLN A 437 30.86 54.19 14.49
C GLN A 437 29.77 53.15 14.23
N ASP A 438 29.70 52.58 13.02
CA ASP A 438 28.85 51.43 12.68
C ASP A 438 29.20 50.17 13.49
N LEU A 439 30.46 49.89 13.78
CA LEU A 439 30.85 48.72 14.58
C LEU A 439 30.38 48.83 16.05
N MET A 440 30.30 50.05 16.60
CA MET A 440 29.85 50.28 17.97
C MET A 440 28.32 50.35 18.09
N THR A 441 27.62 51.02 17.17
CA THR A 441 26.14 51.09 17.16
C THR A 441 25.51 49.76 16.77
N ASN A 442 26.05 49.05 15.76
CA ASN A 442 25.56 47.72 15.37
C ASN A 442 25.96 46.62 16.36
N GLY A 443 26.95 46.87 17.25
CA GLY A 443 27.39 45.91 18.25
C GLY A 443 26.31 45.59 19.30
N GLU A 444 25.65 46.63 19.81
CA GLU A 444 24.53 46.48 20.76
C GLU A 444 23.30 45.85 20.10
N GLU A 445 22.99 46.23 18.86
CA GLU A 445 21.87 45.66 18.11
C GLU A 445 22.08 44.17 17.81
N ARG A 446 23.30 43.77 17.42
CA ARG A 446 23.68 42.36 17.26
C ARG A 446 23.57 41.56 18.56
N LEU A 447 23.91 42.16 19.70
CA LEU A 447 23.75 41.54 21.02
C LEU A 447 22.26 41.31 21.36
N ARG A 448 21.41 42.31 21.10
CA ARG A 448 19.95 42.21 21.30
C ARG A 448 19.31 41.16 20.39
N ASN A 449 19.68 41.13 19.10
CA ASN A 449 19.17 40.14 18.14
C ASN A 449 19.58 38.72 18.55
N ARG A 450 20.83 38.53 19.00
CA ARG A 450 21.31 37.26 19.54
C ARG A 450 20.53 36.83 20.78
N GLN A 451 20.32 37.73 21.74
CA GLN A 451 19.54 37.44 22.95
C GLN A 451 18.08 37.10 22.62
N SER A 452 17.47 37.81 21.68
CA SER A 452 16.12 37.52 21.19
C SER A 452 16.02 36.12 20.57
N LEU A 453 16.98 35.75 19.70
CA LEU A 453 17.02 34.40 19.11
C LEU A 453 17.18 33.30 20.15
N VAL A 454 18.11 33.49 21.10
CA VAL A 454 18.30 32.55 22.20
C VAL A 454 17.00 32.44 23.02
N SER A 455 16.36 33.55 23.36
CA SER A 455 15.12 33.54 24.15
C SER A 455 13.96 32.83 23.45
N GLN A 456 13.86 32.95 22.12
CA GLN A 456 12.84 32.26 21.34
C GLN A 456 13.13 30.77 21.21
N ALA A 457 14.40 30.40 21.06
CA ALA A 457 14.83 29.01 21.02
C ALA A 457 14.68 28.30 22.38
N THR A 458 14.84 29.02 23.49
CA THR A 458 14.72 28.48 24.85
C THR A 458 13.30 28.53 25.42
N LYS A 459 12.28 28.85 24.60
CA LYS A 459 10.88 28.78 25.05
C LYS A 459 10.57 27.34 25.48
N PRO A 460 10.11 27.10 26.71
CA PRO A 460 9.84 25.75 27.18
C PRO A 460 8.74 25.11 26.33
N LEU A 461 8.91 23.83 26.03
CA LEU A 461 7.86 23.04 25.39
C LEU A 461 6.63 22.95 26.29
N LYS A 462 5.46 22.75 25.69
CA LYS A 462 4.23 22.50 26.45
C LYS A 462 4.44 21.28 27.36
N PRO A 463 4.05 21.34 28.65
CA PRO A 463 4.19 20.21 29.55
C PRO A 463 3.37 19.03 29.05
N VAL A 464 3.89 17.81 29.24
CA VAL A 464 3.18 16.57 28.89
C VAL A 464 1.99 16.41 29.81
N VAL A 465 0.79 16.70 29.32
CA VAL A 465 -0.45 16.41 30.03
C VAL A 465 -0.75 14.93 29.83
N ARG A 466 -0.50 14.11 30.86
CA ARG A 466 -1.00 12.73 30.89
C ARG A 466 -2.47 12.79 31.33
N PRO A 467 -3.44 12.29 30.53
CA PRO A 467 -4.83 12.18 31.00
C PRO A 467 -4.87 11.30 32.25
N ASN A 468 -5.80 11.60 33.18
CA ASN A 468 -5.97 10.81 34.40
C ASN A 468 -6.21 9.34 34.02
N ASN A 469 -5.51 8.45 34.72
CA ASN A 469 -5.32 7.04 34.42
C ASN A 469 -6.59 6.20 34.76
N GLU A 470 -7.75 6.55 34.20
CA GLU A 470 -9.01 5.83 34.44
C GLU A 470 -9.13 4.53 33.60
N ASP A 471 -8.35 4.41 32.53
CA ASP A 471 -8.28 3.20 31.71
C ASP A 471 -7.07 2.34 32.12
N VAL A 472 -7.32 1.32 32.94
CA VAL A 472 -6.33 0.28 33.27
C VAL A 472 -5.92 -0.44 31.99
N GLY A 473 -4.63 -0.43 31.65
CA GLY A 473 -4.12 -1.08 30.45
C GLY A 473 -4.34 -2.61 30.46
N PHE A 474 -4.38 -3.25 29.29
CA PHE A 474 -4.56 -4.71 29.16
C PHE A 474 -3.62 -5.51 30.07
N PHE A 475 -2.35 -5.09 30.16
CA PHE A 475 -1.34 -5.72 31.01
C PHE A 475 -1.52 -5.45 32.51
N GLU A 476 -2.01 -4.27 32.88
CA GLU A 476 -2.25 -3.91 34.28
C GLU A 476 -3.47 -4.66 34.83
N ALA A 477 -4.50 -4.87 34.01
CA ALA A 477 -5.63 -5.73 34.36
C ALA A 477 -5.18 -7.19 34.58
N GLY A 478 -4.29 -7.70 33.72
CA GLY A 478 -3.68 -9.02 33.89
C GLY A 478 -2.86 -9.13 35.16
N PHE A 479 -2.06 -8.11 35.49
CA PHE A 479 -1.28 -8.07 36.72
C PHE A 479 -2.16 -8.03 37.97
N LEU A 480 -3.24 -7.24 37.96
CA LEU A 480 -4.19 -7.13 39.07
C LEU A 480 -4.95 -8.44 39.31
N LEU A 481 -5.37 -9.14 38.24
CA LEU A 481 -5.99 -10.46 38.35
C LEU A 481 -5.01 -11.51 38.89
N ALA A 482 -3.78 -11.55 38.39
CA ALA A 482 -2.75 -12.46 38.87
C ALA A 482 -2.39 -12.19 40.34
N ALA A 483 -2.25 -10.91 40.72
CA ALA A 483 -2.02 -10.51 42.09
C ALA A 483 -3.18 -10.91 43.00
N GLY A 484 -4.43 -10.75 42.55
CA GLY A 484 -5.62 -11.21 43.29
C GLY A 484 -5.60 -12.72 43.55
N LEU A 485 -5.25 -13.52 42.54
CA LEU A 485 -5.16 -14.99 42.63
C LEU A 485 -4.07 -15.48 43.59
N VAL A 486 -2.98 -14.73 43.75
CA VAL A 486 -1.87 -15.11 44.65
C VAL A 486 -2.07 -14.54 46.06
N VAL A 487 -2.51 -13.29 46.17
CA VAL A 487 -2.60 -12.58 47.45
C VAL A 487 -3.80 -13.04 48.28
N LEU A 488 -4.96 -13.31 47.65
CA LEU A 488 -6.17 -13.73 48.39
C LEU A 488 -6.00 -15.08 49.10
N PRO A 489 -5.42 -16.14 48.51
CA PRO A 489 -5.16 -17.38 49.22
C PRO A 489 -4.15 -17.22 50.35
N VAL A 490 -3.11 -16.40 50.18
CA VAL A 490 -2.09 -16.15 51.22
C VAL A 490 -2.70 -15.41 52.40
N LEU A 491 -3.51 -14.38 52.15
CA LEU A 491 -4.23 -13.66 53.20
C LEU A 491 -5.29 -14.54 53.88
N GLY A 492 -6.01 -15.37 53.11
CA GLY A 492 -6.97 -16.33 53.64
C GLY A 492 -6.32 -17.36 54.55
N TRP A 493 -5.18 -17.93 54.14
CA TRP A 493 -4.42 -18.89 54.93
C TRP A 493 -3.80 -18.27 56.17
N GLY A 494 -3.26 -17.05 56.06
CA GLY A 494 -2.74 -16.28 57.20
C GLY A 494 -3.83 -15.98 58.24
N SER A 495 -5.02 -15.58 57.79
CA SER A 495 -6.18 -15.31 58.64
C SER A 495 -6.68 -16.58 59.33
N PHE A 496 -6.75 -17.70 58.60
CA PHE A 496 -7.11 -19.01 59.15
C PHE A 496 -6.09 -19.51 60.18
N ALA A 497 -4.79 -19.41 59.88
CA ALA A 497 -3.72 -19.82 60.80
C ALA A 497 -3.70 -18.97 62.08
N MET A 498 -3.94 -17.66 61.96
CA MET A 498 -4.03 -16.75 63.10
C MET A 498 -5.28 -17.02 63.95
N GLY A 499 -6.45 -17.23 63.32
CA GLY A 499 -7.67 -17.63 64.02
C GLY A 499 -7.52 -18.96 64.75
N ARG A 500 -6.81 -19.93 64.16
CA ARG A 500 -6.56 -21.24 64.78
C ARG A 500 -5.61 -21.15 65.98
N ARG A 501 -4.65 -20.22 65.99
CA ARG A 501 -3.79 -19.93 67.15
C ARG A 501 -4.52 -19.21 68.28
N LEU A 502 -5.43 -18.30 67.94
CA LEU A 502 -6.26 -17.58 68.93
C LEU A 502 -7.30 -18.48 69.61
N LEU A 503 -7.78 -19.53 68.92
CA LEU A 503 -8.69 -20.53 69.49
C LEU A 503 -7.97 -21.63 70.30
N SER A 504 -6.65 -21.73 70.18
CA SER A 504 -5.80 -22.66 70.96
C SER A 504 -5.05 -22.01 72.11
N SER A 505 -5.36 -20.73 72.40
CA SER A 505 -4.88 -19.94 73.54
C SER A 505 -6.06 -19.71 74.47
#